data_AF-A0A7D3YEL7-F1
#
_entry.id   AF-A0A7D3YEL7-F1
#
_cell.length_a   1.000
_cell.length_b   1.000
_cell.length_c   1.000
_cell.angle_alpha   90.00
_cell.angle_beta   90.00
_cell.angle_gamma   90.00
#
_symmetry.space_group_name_H-M   'P 1'
#
loop_
_entity.id
_entity.type
_entity.pdbx_description
1 polymer ?
#
loop_
_entity_poly.entity_id
_entity_poly.type
_entity_poly.pdbx_seq_one_letter_code
_entity_poly.pdbx_strand_id
1 'polypeptide(L)' 'MTTVHFTCPDCEQTIEVNDAMRETILDTGCPVCTAAAAEEDFAVTCE' A
#
# COMPACT_ATOMS: atom_id res chain seq x y z
N MET A 1 -15.40 -10.27 -2.23
CA MET A 1 -14.52 -9.73 -3.29
C MET A 1 -13.13 -9.57 -2.68
N THR A 2 -12.05 -9.61 -3.46
CA THR A 2 -10.70 -9.50 -2.88
C THR A 2 -10.24 -8.04 -3.02
N THR A 3 -9.96 -7.39 -1.90
CA THR A 3 -9.49 -6.00 -1.81
C THR A 3 -8.05 -5.98 -1.30
N VAL A 4 -7.24 -5.04 -1.79
CA VAL A 4 -5.85 -4.88 -1.35
C VAL A 4 -5.72 -3.56 -0.63
N HIS A 5 -5.13 -3.58 0.56
CA HIS A 5 -4.91 -2.42 1.40
C HIS A 5 -3.42 -2.23 1.64
N PHE A 6 -2.90 -1.05 1.32
CA PHE A 6 -1.56 -0.64 1.70
C PHE A 6 -1.61 0.08 3.05
N THR A 7 -0.77 -0.30 4.01
CA THR A 7 -0.61 0.40 5.28
C THR A 7 0.82 0.84 5.46
N CYS A 8 1.06 2.15 5.47
CA CYS A 8 2.42 2.67 5.62
C CYS A 8 2.90 2.56 7.07
N PRO A 9 4.10 2.03 7.35
CA PRO A 9 4.63 1.88 8.71
C PRO A 9 5.08 3.21 9.35
N ASP A 10 5.34 4.24 8.54
CA ASP A 10 5.82 5.55 9.00
C ASP A 10 4.69 6.51 9.39
N CYS A 11 3.64 6.56 8.57
CA CYS A 11 2.51 7.48 8.76
C CYS A 11 1.20 6.78 9.14
N GLU A 12 1.22 5.45 9.26
CA GLU A 12 0.11 4.60 9.69
C GLU A 12 -1.15 4.79 8.83
N GLN A 13 -0.98 5.24 7.59
CA GLN A 13 -2.08 5.47 6.66
C GLN A 13 -2.43 4.17 5.93
N THR A 14 -3.69 3.76 6.05
CA THR A 14 -4.25 2.63 5.30
C THR A 14 -5.06 3.15 4.11
N ILE A 15 -4.76 2.61 2.92
CA ILE A 15 -5.37 3.03 1.66
C ILE A 15 -5.73 1.79 0.86
N GLU A 16 -6.94 1.75 0.29
CA GLU A 16 -7.30 0.72 -0.69
C GLU A 16 -6.56 0.99 -1.99
N VAL A 17 -5.86 -0.03 -2.49
CA VAL A 17 -5.01 0.06 -3.66
C VAL A 17 -5.35 -1.05 -4.64
N ASN A 18 -5.15 -0.77 -5.92
CA ASN A 18 -5.17 -1.78 -6.98
C ASN A 18 -3.73 -2.18 -7.36
N ASP A 19 -3.57 -3.18 -8.22
CA ASP A 19 -2.24 -3.64 -8.67
C ASP A 19 -1.36 -2.52 -9.24
N ALA A 20 -1.91 -1.66 -10.10
CA ALA A 20 -1.15 -0.55 -10.70
C ALA A 20 -0.67 0.46 -9.64
N MET A 21 -1.52 0.73 -8.65
CA MET A 21 -1.21 1.62 -7.54
C MET A 21 -0.19 0.99 -6.58
N ARG A 22 -0.29 -0.32 -6.34
CA ARG A 22 0.71 -1.09 -5.58
C ARG A 22 2.09 -1.02 -6.22
N GLU A 23 2.21 -1.26 -7.53
CA GLU A 23 3.49 -1.15 -8.25
C GLU A 23 4.07 0.27 -8.14
N THR A 24 3.21 1.29 -8.29
CA THR A 24 3.63 2.69 -8.15
C THR A 24 4.13 3.01 -6.75
N ILE A 25 3.44 2.51 -5.71
CA ILE A 25 3.83 2.73 -4.31
C ILE A 25 5.14 2.00 -3.98
N LEU A 26 5.39 0.82 -4.56
CA LEU A 26 6.67 0.13 -4.40
C LEU A 26 7.83 0.85 -5.10
N ASP A 27 7.57 1.49 -6.25
CA ASP A 27 8.59 2.24 -6.99
C ASP A 27 8.86 3.63 -6.38
N THR A 28 7.81 4.37 -6.03
CA THR A 28 7.89 5.78 -5.60
C THR A 28 7.88 5.93 -4.07
N GLY A 29 7.35 4.95 -3.34
CA GLY A 29 7.07 5.03 -1.91
C GLY A 29 5.64 5.46 -1.58
N CYS A 30 5.37 5.63 -0.29
CA CYS A 30 4.07 6.03 0.24
C CYS A 30 3.64 7.40 -0.33
N PRO A 31 2.42 7.54 -0.89
CA PRO A 31 1.98 8.79 -1.52
C PRO A 31 1.75 9.94 -0.53
N VAL A 32 1.72 9.65 0.77
CA VAL A 32 1.48 10.65 1.84
C VAL A 32 2.79 11.21 2.38
N CYS A 33 3.71 10.32 2.77
CA CYS A 33 4.95 10.70 3.46
C CYS A 33 6.22 10.40 2.65
N THR A 34 6.09 9.81 1.46
CA THR A 34 7.20 9.39 0.59
C THR A 34 8.17 8.37 1.22
N ALA A 35 7.76 7.73 2.32
CA ALA A 35 8.52 6.65 2.93
C ALA A 35 8.60 5.43 1.99
N ALA A 36 9.68 4.67 2.10
CA ALA A 36 9.82 3.43 1.35
C ALA A 36 8.69 2.46 1.73
N ALA A 37 8.04 1.89 0.72
CA ALA A 37 7.03 0.86 0.88
C ALA A 37 7.61 -0.50 0.49
N ALA A 38 7.20 -1.54 1.20
CA ALA A 38 7.58 -2.91 0.95
C ALA A 38 6.33 -3.77 0.65
N GLU A 39 6.52 -4.94 0.04
CA GLU A 39 5.41 -5.83 -0.27
C GLU A 39 4.66 -6.31 0.98
N GLU A 40 5.33 -6.36 2.13
CA GLU A 40 4.76 -6.70 3.44
C GLU A 40 3.78 -5.65 3.98
N ASP A 41 3.85 -4.41 3.49
CA ASP A 41 2.93 -3.33 3.86
C ASP A 41 1.57 -3.46 3.15
N PHE A 42 1.43 -4.42 2.22
CA PHE A 42 0.19 -4.68 1.49
C PHE A 42 -0.53 -5.90 2.05
N ALA A 43 -1.74 -5.69 2.55
CA ALA A 43 -2.64 -6.72 3.05
C ALA A 43 -3.75 -7.02 2.04
N VAL A 44 -3.92 -8.30 1.70
CA VAL A 44 -5.03 -8.76 0.86
C VAL A 44 -6.15 -9.26 1.77
N THR A 45 -7.33 -8.64 1.65
CA THR A 45 -8.53 -9.02 2.39
C THR A 45 -9.53 -9.71 1.47
N CYS A 46 -10.00 -10.89 1.87
CA CYS A 46 -11.10 -11.59 1.22
C CYS A 46 -12.35 -11.41 2.06
N GLU A 47 -13.24 -10.53 1.62
CA GLU A 47 -14.56 -10.27 2.21
C GLU A 47 -15.71 -11.00 1.48
#